data_AF-A0A378K012-F1
#
_entry.id   AF-A0A378K012-F1
#
_cell.length_a   1.000
_cell.length_b   1.000
_cell.length_c   1.000
_cell.angle_alpha   90.00
_cell.angle_beta   90.00
_cell.angle_gamma   90.00
#
_symmetry.space_group_name_H-M   'P 1'
#
loop_
_entity.id
_entity.type
_entity.pdbx_description
1 polymer ?
#
loop_
_entity_poly.entity_id
_entity_poly.type
_entity_poly.pdbx_seq_one_letter_code
_entity_poly.pdbx_strand_id
1 'polypeptide(L)'
;MNLDTLCEQLGVSSTHSEEHNLQLLERWCLDHVSTDIQINTGSTNERYTQYLELVQYYLEQFAPNIPPDLVKPVPEFDDKTTIEAAAYFGLDRVLVALAPSQELINTPNSFGLTPLHVAAIEGNVHTVQILLDLGADPAQKNNQLQMPIFNALQLPVLYENELRESKIKIYQLLKKADPDTLNNQDSSGDTVLQKMAVHDFSTLINDLISTHPNLAYTMNNHSHYPIHTALLNNSIHCAGILLRDKEMVQVADSKGRVPLHYAARYNGVDMIALCLAASPDSDPVDVEGKTPFMLAAEVGNLDAMQALLDRGANAQLTDNQGKTALHLAAEQMEMSAVRWLLAHTKIDVNASDNHQQTALSISERAGNDKISELLLGRGALSSVTLRH
;
A
#
# COMPACT_ATOMS: atom_id res chain seq x y z
N MET A 1 -7.61 -14.76 40.28
CA MET A 1 -7.23 -13.47 40.91
C MET A 1 -7.97 -12.39 40.14
N ASN A 2 -8.70 -11.50 40.80
CA ASN A 2 -9.39 -10.37 40.15
C ASN A 2 -8.58 -9.08 40.31
N LEU A 3 -9.01 -7.99 39.65
CA LEU A 3 -8.28 -6.71 39.67
C LEU A 3 -8.06 -6.19 41.10
N ASP A 4 -9.10 -6.18 41.93
CA ASP A 4 -9.03 -5.67 43.30
C ASP A 4 -7.96 -6.40 44.13
N THR A 5 -7.93 -7.73 44.05
CA THR A 5 -6.94 -8.55 44.76
C THR A 5 -5.52 -8.26 44.29
N LEU A 6 -5.33 -8.03 42.98
CA LEU A 6 -4.02 -7.67 42.44
C LEU A 6 -3.59 -6.27 42.90
N CYS A 7 -4.49 -5.29 42.86
CA CYS A 7 -4.22 -3.93 43.32
C CYS A 7 -3.79 -3.92 44.79
N GLU A 8 -4.46 -4.68 45.65
CA GLU A 8 -4.05 -4.87 47.05
C GLU A 8 -2.64 -5.47 47.17
N GLN A 9 -2.32 -6.51 46.38
CA GLN A 9 -1.00 -7.16 46.39
C GLN A 9 0.12 -6.25 45.91
N LEU A 10 -0.14 -5.43 44.90
CA LEU A 10 0.83 -4.46 44.37
C LEU A 10 0.98 -3.22 45.26
N GLY A 11 0.03 -2.96 46.16
CA GLY A 11 -0.01 -1.74 46.98
C GLY A 11 -0.59 -0.53 46.23
N VAL A 12 -1.37 -0.75 45.18
CA VAL A 12 -2.11 0.30 44.47
C VAL A 12 -3.18 0.85 45.41
N SER A 13 -3.13 2.16 45.71
CA SER A 13 -4.02 2.78 46.69
C SER A 13 -4.29 4.25 46.36
N SER A 14 -5.48 4.73 46.74
CA SER A 14 -5.86 6.15 46.62
C SER A 14 -5.01 7.10 47.49
N THR A 15 -4.21 6.56 48.41
CA THR A 15 -3.27 7.33 49.24
C THR A 15 -1.92 7.57 48.57
N HIS A 16 -1.57 6.80 47.54
CA HIS A 16 -0.36 6.99 46.74
C HIS A 16 -0.62 7.94 45.55
N SER A 17 0.46 8.48 44.98
CA SER A 17 0.31 9.28 43.75
C SER A 17 -0.11 8.40 42.56
N GLU A 18 -0.88 8.97 41.64
CA GLU A 18 -1.29 8.28 40.40
C GLU A 18 -0.08 7.77 39.61
N GLU A 19 1.01 8.54 39.57
CA GLU A 19 2.27 8.15 38.92
C GLU A 19 2.90 6.89 39.56
N HIS A 20 2.85 6.77 40.89
CA HIS A 20 3.37 5.58 41.57
C HIS A 20 2.51 4.35 41.26
N ASN A 21 1.18 4.50 41.33
CA ASN A 21 0.26 3.41 41.01
C ASN A 21 0.37 2.98 39.53
N LEU A 22 0.54 3.93 38.62
CA LEU A 22 0.80 3.67 37.20
C LEU A 22 2.06 2.81 37.02
N GLN A 23 3.18 3.20 37.64
CA GLN A 23 4.43 2.44 37.54
C GLN A 23 4.32 1.00 38.04
N LEU A 24 3.54 0.76 39.09
CA LEU A 24 3.29 -0.58 39.61
C LEU A 24 2.51 -1.44 38.60
N LEU A 25 1.45 -0.88 37.99
CA LEU A 25 0.65 -1.58 36.98
C LEU A 25 1.46 -1.81 35.69
N GLU A 26 2.17 -0.78 35.20
CA GLU A 26 3.06 -0.88 34.04
C GLU A 26 4.07 -2.01 34.22
N ARG A 27 4.71 -2.06 35.39
CA ARG A 27 5.69 -3.10 35.70
C ARG A 27 5.07 -4.49 35.73
N TRP A 28 3.90 -4.62 36.34
CA TRP A 28 3.20 -5.90 36.39
C TRP A 28 2.76 -6.36 34.99
N CYS A 29 2.22 -5.47 34.17
CA CYS A 29 1.86 -5.76 32.77
C CYS A 29 3.08 -6.21 31.96
N LEU A 30 4.21 -5.54 32.11
CA LEU A 30 5.46 -5.89 31.41
C LEU A 30 5.96 -7.30 31.77
N ASP A 31 5.82 -7.67 33.05
CA ASP A 31 6.32 -8.94 33.58
C ASP A 31 5.35 -10.11 33.33
N HIS A 32 4.04 -9.86 33.22
CA HIS A 32 3.01 -10.91 33.23
C HIS A 32 2.05 -10.92 32.03
N VAL A 33 1.91 -9.82 31.29
CA VAL A 33 0.90 -9.66 30.24
C VAL A 33 1.55 -9.50 28.87
N SER A 34 2.27 -8.39 28.68
CA SER A 34 2.81 -8.03 27.37
C SER A 34 3.99 -7.07 27.45
N THR A 35 4.97 -7.26 26.57
CA THR A 35 6.03 -6.30 26.25
C THR A 35 5.74 -5.48 24.99
N ASP A 36 4.78 -5.90 24.19
CA ASP A 36 4.31 -5.19 22.99
C ASP A 36 3.33 -4.07 23.32
N ILE A 37 2.53 -4.21 24.38
CA ILE A 37 1.56 -3.20 24.80
C ILE A 37 2.26 -2.13 25.66
N GLN A 38 2.51 -0.96 25.07
CA GLN A 38 3.05 0.21 25.78
C GLN A 38 2.15 1.43 25.57
N ILE A 39 1.51 1.86 26.65
CA ILE A 39 0.57 2.98 26.63
C ILE A 39 1.33 4.26 26.96
N ASN A 40 1.85 4.92 25.92
CA ASN A 40 2.77 6.07 26.08
C ASN A 40 2.10 7.44 25.84
N THR A 41 0.85 7.46 25.38
CA THR A 41 0.12 8.70 25.05
C THR A 41 -0.89 9.06 26.13
N GLY A 42 -1.06 10.35 26.40
CA GLY A 42 -2.03 10.86 27.36
C GLY A 42 -1.43 11.27 28.71
N SER A 43 -2.27 11.85 29.55
CA SER A 43 -1.94 12.19 30.94
C SER A 43 -1.67 10.94 31.78
N THR A 44 -0.98 11.09 32.92
CA THR A 44 -0.76 9.98 33.86
C THR A 44 -2.06 9.28 34.27
N ASN A 45 -3.14 10.03 34.47
CA ASN A 45 -4.45 9.47 34.84
C ASN A 45 -5.08 8.66 33.69
N GLU A 46 -5.02 9.18 32.45
CA GLU A 46 -5.52 8.45 31.27
C GLU A 46 -4.75 7.12 31.09
N ARG A 47 -3.42 7.16 31.14
CA ARG A 47 -2.58 5.96 31.05
C ARG A 47 -2.88 4.98 32.18
N TYR A 48 -3.01 5.47 33.42
CA TYR A 48 -3.35 4.65 34.58
C TYR A 48 -4.69 3.92 34.39
N THR A 49 -5.71 4.65 33.91
CA THR A 49 -7.02 4.08 33.61
C THR A 49 -6.93 3.01 32.52
N GLN A 50 -6.19 3.27 31.44
CA GLN A 50 -6.02 2.31 30.35
C GLN A 50 -5.26 1.04 30.79
N TYR A 51 -4.24 1.16 31.65
CA TYR A 51 -3.58 -0.01 32.22
C TYR A 51 -4.49 -0.79 33.17
N LEU A 52 -5.33 -0.12 33.98
CA LEU A 52 -6.34 -0.81 34.79
C LEU A 52 -7.30 -1.63 33.92
N GLU A 53 -7.80 -1.05 32.84
CA GLU A 53 -8.68 -1.73 31.88
C GLU A 53 -7.98 -2.94 31.23
N LEU A 54 -6.72 -2.79 30.83
CA LEU A 54 -5.91 -3.90 30.29
C LEU A 54 -5.74 -5.03 31.31
N VAL A 55 -5.35 -4.70 32.54
CA VAL A 55 -5.16 -5.67 33.62
C VAL A 55 -6.48 -6.37 33.95
N GLN A 56 -7.57 -5.62 34.01
CA GLN A 56 -8.89 -6.17 34.27
C GLN A 56 -9.30 -7.14 33.16
N TYR A 57 -9.20 -6.72 31.90
CA TYR A 57 -9.48 -7.57 30.75
C TYR A 57 -8.64 -8.84 30.81
N TYR A 58 -7.34 -8.73 31.07
CA TYR A 58 -6.46 -9.88 31.15
C TYR A 58 -6.85 -10.85 32.28
N LEU A 59 -7.06 -10.35 33.50
CA LEU A 59 -7.34 -11.17 34.68
C LEU A 59 -8.74 -11.77 34.68
N GLU A 60 -9.73 -11.08 34.12
CA GLU A 60 -11.14 -11.43 34.25
C GLU A 60 -11.73 -11.99 32.97
N GLN A 61 -11.18 -11.64 31.80
CA GLN A 61 -11.66 -12.13 30.50
C GLN A 61 -10.66 -13.06 29.81
N PHE A 62 -9.35 -12.74 29.80
CA PHE A 62 -8.38 -13.55 29.05
C PHE A 62 -7.94 -14.80 29.82
N ALA A 63 -7.22 -14.62 30.93
CA ALA A 63 -6.58 -15.70 31.68
C ALA A 63 -7.56 -16.79 32.19
N PRO A 64 -8.76 -16.47 32.71
CA PRO A 64 -9.71 -17.48 33.19
C PRO A 64 -10.31 -18.35 32.08
N ASN A 65 -10.36 -17.82 30.85
CA ASN A 65 -10.99 -18.48 29.71
C ASN A 65 -10.00 -19.26 28.84
N ILE A 66 -8.74 -19.41 29.27
CA ILE A 66 -7.78 -20.30 28.60
C ILE A 66 -8.21 -21.76 28.80
N PRO A 67 -8.62 -22.48 27.74
CA PRO A 67 -8.99 -23.89 27.85
C PRO A 67 -7.73 -24.78 28.01
N PRO A 68 -7.89 -26.00 28.57
CA PRO A 68 -6.80 -26.99 28.58
C PRO A 68 -6.38 -27.42 27.16
N ASP A 69 -7.34 -27.42 26.23
CA ASP A 69 -7.11 -27.71 24.82
C ASP A 69 -6.97 -26.40 24.03
N LEU A 70 -5.72 -26.02 23.78
CA LEU A 70 -5.36 -24.73 23.18
C LEU A 70 -5.77 -24.58 21.71
N VAL A 71 -6.14 -25.67 21.01
CA VAL A 71 -6.69 -25.58 19.63
C VAL A 71 -8.17 -25.24 19.60
N LYS A 72 -8.87 -25.29 20.73
CA LYS A 72 -10.30 -25.05 20.77
C LYS A 72 -10.58 -23.54 20.63
N PRO A 73 -11.47 -23.13 19.70
CA PRO A 73 -12.01 -21.78 19.65
C PRO A 73 -12.63 -21.35 20.98
N VAL A 74 -12.36 -20.12 21.39
CA VAL A 74 -12.87 -19.53 22.63
C VAL A 74 -13.78 -18.34 22.28
N PRO A 75 -15.09 -18.39 22.61
CA PRO A 75 -16.03 -17.31 22.28
C PRO A 75 -15.61 -15.94 22.81
N GLU A 76 -15.01 -15.90 24.00
CA GLU A 76 -14.49 -14.69 24.64
C GLU A 76 -13.30 -14.06 23.88
N PHE A 77 -12.69 -14.80 22.95
CA PHE A 77 -11.59 -14.32 22.09
C PHE A 77 -12.06 -14.10 20.63
N ASP A 78 -13.37 -13.90 20.43
CA ASP A 78 -14.03 -13.86 19.12
C ASP A 78 -13.76 -15.13 18.30
N ASP A 79 -13.96 -16.29 18.93
CA ASP A 79 -13.76 -17.63 18.36
C ASP A 79 -12.31 -17.91 17.88
N LYS A 80 -11.33 -17.13 18.32
CA LYS A 80 -9.91 -17.44 18.13
C LYS A 80 -9.46 -18.56 19.06
N THR A 81 -8.43 -19.29 18.65
CA THR A 81 -7.68 -20.16 19.58
C THR A 81 -6.90 -19.32 20.58
N THR A 82 -6.48 -19.88 21.73
CA THR A 82 -5.70 -19.12 22.72
C THR A 82 -4.42 -18.54 22.15
N ILE A 83 -3.73 -19.29 21.29
CA ILE A 83 -2.44 -18.89 20.72
C ILE A 83 -2.64 -17.82 19.66
N GLU A 84 -3.68 -17.95 18.83
CA GLU A 84 -4.06 -16.92 17.87
C GLU A 84 -4.47 -15.63 18.59
N ALA A 85 -5.25 -15.71 19.66
CA ALA A 85 -5.64 -14.55 20.46
C ALA A 85 -4.43 -13.89 21.13
N ALA A 86 -3.51 -14.68 21.71
CA ALA A 86 -2.28 -14.14 22.27
C ALA A 86 -1.41 -13.46 21.20
N ALA A 87 -1.33 -14.03 19.99
CA ALA A 87 -0.62 -13.42 18.87
C ALA A 87 -1.28 -12.12 18.39
N TYR A 88 -2.61 -12.08 18.35
CA TYR A 88 -3.40 -10.92 17.95
C TYR A 88 -3.27 -9.76 18.93
N PHE A 89 -3.47 -10.03 20.23
CA PHE A 89 -3.41 -9.00 21.27
C PHE A 89 -1.99 -8.67 21.76
N GLY A 90 -0.96 -9.36 21.25
CA GLY A 90 0.42 -9.14 21.64
C GLY A 90 0.76 -9.64 23.05
N LEU A 91 0.07 -10.68 23.54
CA LEU A 91 0.22 -11.23 24.89
C LEU A 91 1.40 -12.22 24.95
N ASP A 92 2.59 -11.73 24.64
CA ASP A 92 3.80 -12.54 24.50
C ASP A 92 4.16 -13.34 25.78
N ARG A 93 3.84 -12.80 26.96
CA ARG A 93 4.05 -13.47 28.26
C ARG A 93 3.18 -14.71 28.43
N VAL A 94 1.98 -14.72 27.84
CA VAL A 94 1.12 -15.90 27.81
C VAL A 94 1.77 -17.00 26.99
N LEU A 95 2.33 -16.69 25.82
CA LEU A 95 2.99 -17.67 24.96
C LEU A 95 4.21 -18.30 25.64
N VAL A 96 5.00 -17.48 26.35
CA VAL A 96 6.13 -17.96 27.16
C VAL A 96 5.66 -18.89 28.27
N ALA A 97 4.59 -18.52 28.99
CA ALA A 97 4.07 -19.32 30.09
C ALA A 97 3.43 -20.65 29.64
N LEU A 98 2.72 -20.64 28.50
CA LEU A 98 2.09 -21.82 27.93
C LEU A 98 3.10 -22.77 27.26
N ALA A 99 4.18 -22.22 26.68
CA ALA A 99 5.20 -22.94 25.94
C ALA A 99 4.59 -23.97 24.94
N PRO A 100 3.73 -23.51 23.99
CA PRO A 100 3.05 -24.41 23.07
C PRO A 100 4.04 -25.20 22.21
N SER A 101 3.65 -26.40 21.79
CA SER A 101 4.49 -27.20 20.89
C SER A 101 4.65 -26.53 19.53
N GLN A 102 5.72 -26.88 18.82
CA GLN A 102 5.99 -26.38 17.48
C GLN A 102 4.91 -26.78 16.46
N GLU A 103 4.26 -27.94 16.64
CA GLU A 103 3.13 -28.33 15.78
C GLU A 103 1.95 -27.36 15.97
N LEU A 104 1.67 -27.02 17.22
CA LEU A 104 0.56 -26.17 17.57
C LEU A 104 0.78 -24.71 17.12
N ILE A 105 2.00 -24.18 17.28
CA ILE A 105 2.36 -22.81 16.89
C ILE A 105 2.24 -22.56 15.38
N ASN A 106 2.24 -23.62 14.57
CA ASN A 106 2.15 -23.59 13.11
C ASN A 106 0.77 -24.03 12.60
N THR A 107 -0.19 -24.29 13.49
CA THR A 107 -1.57 -24.59 13.10
C THR A 107 -2.21 -23.34 12.48
N PRO A 108 -2.64 -23.39 11.21
CA PRO A 108 -3.30 -22.25 10.59
C PRO A 108 -4.78 -22.15 10.98
N ASN A 109 -5.31 -20.94 11.04
CA ASN A 109 -6.75 -20.69 11.13
C ASN A 109 -7.46 -20.91 9.78
N SER A 110 -8.76 -20.59 9.71
CA SER A 110 -9.59 -20.74 8.50
C SER A 110 -9.11 -19.93 7.28
N PHE A 111 -8.33 -18.87 7.51
CA PHE A 111 -7.71 -18.06 6.46
C PHE A 111 -6.30 -18.54 6.06
N GLY A 112 -5.83 -19.64 6.65
CA GLY A 112 -4.47 -20.14 6.47
C GLY A 112 -3.43 -19.38 7.32
N LEU A 113 -3.85 -18.47 8.21
CA LEU A 113 -2.93 -17.66 9.01
C LEU A 113 -2.46 -18.46 10.22
N THR A 114 -1.15 -18.58 10.37
CA THR A 114 -0.55 -19.03 11.65
C THR A 114 -0.51 -17.88 12.65
N PRO A 115 -0.34 -18.16 13.95
CA PRO A 115 -0.03 -17.13 14.95
C PRO A 115 1.07 -16.15 14.52
N LEU A 116 2.10 -16.62 13.81
CA LEU A 116 3.18 -15.74 13.31
C LEU A 116 2.68 -14.74 12.25
N HIS A 117 1.75 -15.15 11.37
CA HIS A 117 1.09 -14.21 10.46
C HIS A 117 0.30 -13.17 11.23
N VAL A 118 -0.52 -13.61 12.20
CA VAL A 118 -1.40 -12.74 12.98
C VAL A 118 -0.59 -11.69 13.74
N ALA A 119 0.46 -12.09 14.45
CA ALA A 119 1.34 -11.16 15.17
C ALA A 119 2.03 -10.16 14.21
N ALA A 120 2.40 -10.59 13.01
CA ALA A 120 2.96 -9.72 11.97
C ALA A 120 1.92 -8.74 11.39
N ILE A 121 0.65 -9.13 11.27
CA ILE A 121 -0.48 -8.26 10.86
C ILE A 121 -0.75 -7.21 11.94
N GLU A 122 -0.72 -7.57 13.21
CA GLU A 122 -1.04 -6.63 14.29
C GLU A 122 0.15 -5.73 14.68
N GLY A 123 1.37 -6.11 14.32
CA GLY A 123 2.56 -5.31 14.64
C GLY A 123 3.17 -5.63 16.01
N ASN A 124 2.90 -6.82 16.55
CA ASN A 124 3.39 -7.26 17.87
C ASN A 124 4.81 -7.82 17.75
N VAL A 125 5.82 -6.96 17.92
CA VAL A 125 7.24 -7.25 17.63
C VAL A 125 7.81 -8.36 18.52
N HIS A 126 7.60 -8.28 19.83
CA HIS A 126 8.11 -9.25 20.78
C HIS A 126 7.36 -10.57 20.69
N THR A 127 6.07 -10.51 20.39
CA THR A 127 5.25 -11.69 20.12
C THR A 127 5.77 -12.41 18.88
N VAL A 128 6.09 -11.71 17.80
CA VAL A 128 6.78 -12.29 16.62
C VAL A 128 8.10 -12.95 17.03
N GLN A 129 8.93 -12.27 17.82
CA GLN A 129 10.21 -12.83 18.28
C GLN A 129 10.02 -14.13 19.09
N ILE A 130 9.08 -14.14 20.05
CA ILE A 130 8.78 -15.30 20.88
C ILE A 130 8.22 -16.45 20.04
N LEU A 131 7.35 -16.17 19.07
CA LEU A 131 6.83 -17.18 18.16
C LEU A 131 7.96 -17.83 17.34
N LEU A 132 8.91 -17.03 16.83
CA LEU A 132 10.09 -17.55 16.13
C LEU A 132 10.97 -18.40 17.06
N ASP A 133 11.20 -17.95 18.30
CA ASP A 133 11.99 -18.69 19.30
C ASP A 133 11.33 -20.03 19.69
N LEU A 134 10.00 -20.10 19.63
CA LEU A 134 9.20 -21.32 19.84
C LEU A 134 9.11 -22.22 18.59
N GLY A 135 9.74 -21.83 17.47
CA GLY A 135 9.82 -22.64 16.25
C GLY A 135 8.69 -22.40 15.23
N ALA A 136 8.04 -21.24 15.26
CA ALA A 136 7.12 -20.85 14.19
C ALA A 136 7.85 -20.77 12.84
N ASP A 137 7.21 -21.31 11.80
CA ASP A 137 7.75 -21.36 10.44
C ASP A 137 7.50 -20.03 9.71
N PRO A 138 8.54 -19.23 9.41
CA PRO A 138 8.41 -17.97 8.67
C PRO A 138 8.11 -18.17 7.19
N ALA A 139 8.21 -19.39 6.65
CA ALA A 139 7.95 -19.72 5.26
C ALA A 139 6.54 -20.30 5.01
N GLN A 140 5.77 -20.56 6.07
CA GLN A 140 4.42 -21.07 5.93
C GLN A 140 3.53 -20.06 5.21
N LYS A 141 2.78 -20.54 4.22
CA LYS A 141 1.91 -19.72 3.38
C LYS A 141 0.46 -19.78 3.87
N ASN A 142 -0.21 -18.63 3.88
CA ASN A 142 -1.65 -18.56 4.07
C ASN A 142 -2.44 -18.87 2.78
N ASN A 143 -3.78 -18.73 2.82
CA ASN A 143 -4.63 -19.01 1.66
C ASN A 143 -4.41 -18.06 0.47
N GLN A 144 -3.73 -16.93 0.67
CA GLN A 144 -3.30 -15.98 -0.36
C GLN A 144 -1.85 -16.20 -0.80
N LEU A 145 -1.23 -17.31 -0.41
CA LEU A 145 0.19 -17.59 -0.64
C LEU A 145 1.16 -16.57 0.00
N GLN A 146 0.67 -15.77 0.95
CA GLN A 146 1.49 -14.82 1.69
C GLN A 146 2.13 -15.54 2.87
N MET A 147 3.41 -15.28 3.07
CA MET A 147 4.15 -15.63 4.29
C MET A 147 4.11 -14.46 5.27
N PRO A 148 4.41 -14.64 6.57
CA PRO A 148 4.35 -13.57 7.56
C PRO A 148 5.10 -12.29 7.17
N ILE A 149 6.19 -12.40 6.40
CA ILE A 149 6.97 -11.24 5.93
C ILE A 149 6.18 -10.32 5.00
N PHE A 150 5.20 -10.85 4.27
CA PHE A 150 4.28 -10.04 3.45
C PHE A 150 3.29 -9.28 4.34
N ASN A 151 2.79 -9.94 5.38
CA ASN A 151 1.84 -9.33 6.32
C ASN A 151 2.48 -8.26 7.21
N ALA A 152 3.79 -8.37 7.47
CA ALA A 152 4.59 -7.33 8.10
C ALA A 152 4.66 -6.03 7.26
N LEU A 153 4.36 -6.10 5.96
CA LEU A 153 4.37 -4.95 5.05
C LEU A 153 2.96 -4.45 4.72
N GLN A 154 1.95 -4.86 5.48
CA GLN A 154 0.58 -4.36 5.37
C GLN A 154 0.31 -3.34 6.47
N LEU A 155 -0.27 -2.21 6.06
CA LEU A 155 -0.76 -1.17 6.96
C LEU A 155 -2.25 -0.93 6.70
N PRO A 156 -3.06 -0.71 7.75
CA PRO A 156 -4.43 -0.25 7.59
C PRO A 156 -4.45 1.17 7.00
N VAL A 157 -5.61 1.62 6.53
CA VAL A 157 -5.76 2.93 5.89
C VAL A 157 -5.38 4.08 6.84
N LEU A 158 -5.74 3.94 8.12
CA LEU A 158 -5.39 4.86 9.19
C LEU A 158 -4.55 4.09 10.21
N TYR A 159 -3.37 4.62 10.53
CA TYR A 159 -2.46 4.05 11.51
C TYR A 159 -1.61 5.14 12.13
N GLU A 160 -1.06 4.84 13.31
CA GLU A 160 -0.09 5.68 14.02
C GLU A 160 1.32 5.35 13.54
N ASN A 161 2.23 6.33 13.58
CA ASN A 161 3.59 6.16 13.05
C ASN A 161 4.35 5.02 13.75
N GLU A 162 4.06 4.78 15.02
CA GLU A 162 4.60 3.70 15.84
C GLU A 162 4.34 2.32 15.23
N LEU A 163 3.16 2.10 14.64
CA LEU A 163 2.83 0.82 13.99
C LEU A 163 3.76 0.56 12.81
N ARG A 164 4.07 1.59 12.01
CA ARG A 164 5.01 1.45 10.88
C ARG A 164 6.40 1.05 11.35
N GLU A 165 6.88 1.62 12.45
CA GLU A 165 8.18 1.24 13.03
C GLU A 165 8.18 -0.20 13.55
N SER A 166 7.10 -0.63 14.21
CA SER A 166 6.94 -2.03 14.63
C SER A 166 6.92 -2.99 13.44
N LYS A 167 6.21 -2.63 12.38
CA LYS A 167 6.14 -3.39 11.12
C LYS A 167 7.51 -3.53 10.44
N ILE A 168 8.31 -2.44 10.42
CA ILE A 168 9.70 -2.46 9.95
C ILE A 168 10.56 -3.41 10.80
N LYS A 169 10.45 -3.37 12.13
CA LYS A 169 11.19 -4.29 13.02
C LYS A 169 10.80 -5.74 12.75
N ILE A 170 9.51 -6.03 12.61
CA ILE A 170 9.01 -7.38 12.30
C ILE A 170 9.54 -7.86 10.95
N TYR A 171 9.52 -7.01 9.92
CA TYR A 171 10.13 -7.35 8.62
C TYR A 171 11.60 -7.74 8.78
N GLN A 172 12.37 -7.00 9.58
CA GLN A 172 13.79 -7.31 9.81
C GLN A 172 13.98 -8.62 10.60
N LEU A 173 13.13 -8.91 11.58
CA LEU A 173 13.15 -10.19 12.31
C LEU A 173 12.87 -11.36 11.37
N LEU A 174 11.83 -11.26 10.53
CA LEU A 174 11.43 -12.30 9.59
C LEU A 174 12.47 -12.49 8.48
N LYS A 175 13.02 -11.40 7.93
CA LYS A 175 14.14 -11.44 6.98
C LYS A 175 15.36 -12.16 7.57
N LYS A 176 15.66 -11.94 8.85
CA LYS A 176 16.77 -12.60 9.55
C LYS A 176 16.48 -14.08 9.81
N ALA A 177 15.23 -14.43 10.13
CA ALA A 177 14.82 -15.80 10.42
C ALA A 177 14.90 -16.69 9.17
N ASP A 178 14.42 -16.20 8.03
CA ASP A 178 14.53 -16.89 6.74
C ASP A 178 14.61 -15.89 5.58
N PRO A 179 15.83 -15.62 5.07
CA PRO A 179 16.05 -14.73 3.93
C PRO A 179 15.41 -15.20 2.62
N ASP A 180 15.21 -16.51 2.43
CA ASP A 180 14.70 -17.05 1.17
C ASP A 180 13.22 -16.69 0.96
N THR A 181 12.51 -16.34 2.03
CA THR A 181 11.13 -15.83 1.98
C THR A 181 10.98 -14.57 1.12
N LEU A 182 12.02 -13.75 0.98
CA LEU A 182 12.01 -12.51 0.19
C LEU A 182 11.76 -12.74 -1.31
N ASN A 183 12.12 -13.91 -1.83
CA ASN A 183 12.08 -14.22 -3.26
C ASN A 183 10.73 -14.77 -3.75
N ASN A 184 9.75 -14.85 -2.87
CA ASN A 184 8.44 -15.42 -3.19
C ASN A 184 7.48 -14.38 -3.77
N GLN A 185 6.42 -14.90 -4.38
CA GLN A 185 5.26 -14.13 -4.83
C GLN A 185 4.01 -14.65 -4.13
N ASP A 186 3.10 -13.74 -3.79
CA ASP A 186 1.77 -14.09 -3.29
C ASP A 186 0.83 -14.52 -4.43
N SER A 187 -0.45 -14.77 -4.13
CA SER A 187 -1.45 -15.20 -5.10
C SER A 187 -1.70 -14.19 -6.22
N SER A 188 -1.35 -12.91 -6.03
CA SER A 188 -1.44 -11.85 -7.04
C SER A 188 -0.14 -11.69 -7.83
N GLY A 189 0.89 -12.48 -7.53
CA GLY A 189 2.22 -12.33 -8.09
C GLY A 189 3.02 -11.20 -7.43
N ASP A 190 2.53 -10.57 -6.35
CA ASP A 190 3.29 -9.50 -5.71
C ASP A 190 4.45 -10.10 -4.91
N THR A 191 5.63 -9.49 -5.01
CA THR A 191 6.75 -9.73 -4.08
C THR A 191 6.65 -8.79 -2.88
N VAL A 192 7.53 -8.98 -1.89
CA VAL A 192 7.69 -8.03 -0.78
C VAL A 192 8.00 -6.60 -1.25
N LEU A 193 8.71 -6.42 -2.38
CA LEU A 193 8.99 -5.09 -2.91
C LEU A 193 7.74 -4.41 -3.48
N GLN A 194 6.81 -5.16 -4.09
CA GLN A 194 5.50 -4.63 -4.45
C GLN A 194 4.71 -4.23 -3.20
N LYS A 195 4.71 -5.06 -2.13
CA LYS A 195 4.02 -4.68 -0.87
C LYS A 195 4.62 -3.42 -0.23
N MET A 196 5.94 -3.26 -0.27
CA MET A 196 6.60 -2.02 0.14
C MET A 196 6.13 -0.83 -0.70
N ALA A 197 5.97 -1.00 -2.01
CA ALA A 197 5.50 0.04 -2.92
C ALA A 197 3.99 0.37 -2.76
N VAL A 198 3.17 -0.57 -2.29
CA VAL A 198 1.75 -0.32 -1.98
C VAL A 198 1.60 0.52 -0.71
N HIS A 199 2.39 0.23 0.33
CA HIS A 199 2.26 0.82 1.67
C HIS A 199 3.39 1.83 2.02
N ASP A 200 4.13 2.32 1.02
CA ASP A 200 5.26 3.26 1.13
C ASP A 200 6.31 2.89 2.20
N PHE A 201 6.77 1.64 2.24
CA PHE A 201 7.92 1.23 3.06
C PHE A 201 9.26 1.56 2.38
N SER A 202 9.43 2.81 1.94
CA SER A 202 10.57 3.26 1.14
C SER A 202 11.93 3.09 1.83
N THR A 203 11.97 3.15 3.17
CA THR A 203 13.19 2.96 3.97
C THR A 203 13.81 1.57 3.82
N LEU A 204 13.01 0.55 3.48
CA LEU A 204 13.46 -0.84 3.31
C LEU A 204 13.99 -1.14 1.91
N ILE A 205 13.65 -0.32 0.91
CA ILE A 205 13.88 -0.65 -0.51
C ILE A 205 15.37 -0.73 -0.83
N ASN A 206 16.18 0.24 -0.38
CA ASN A 206 17.62 0.26 -0.71
C ASN A 206 18.34 -1.00 -0.21
N ASP A 207 18.05 -1.42 1.03
CA ASP A 207 18.61 -2.64 1.61
C ASP A 207 18.14 -3.88 0.83
N LEU A 208 16.85 -3.96 0.49
CA LEU A 208 16.31 -5.07 -0.29
C LEU A 208 16.93 -5.18 -1.69
N ILE A 209 16.95 -4.10 -2.48
CA ILE A 209 17.48 -4.14 -3.85
C ILE A 209 19.00 -4.32 -3.89
N SER A 210 19.72 -3.89 -2.84
CA SER A 210 21.17 -4.13 -2.75
C SER A 210 21.53 -5.61 -2.57
N THR A 211 20.62 -6.39 -2.00
CA THR A 211 20.79 -7.83 -1.75
C THR A 211 20.05 -8.69 -2.77
N HIS A 212 18.93 -8.21 -3.31
CA HIS A 212 18.03 -8.93 -4.23
C HIS A 212 17.61 -8.04 -5.41
N PRO A 213 18.56 -7.62 -6.28
CA PRO A 213 18.29 -6.66 -7.36
C PRO A 213 17.22 -7.13 -8.34
N ASN A 214 17.10 -8.45 -8.55
CA ASN A 214 16.11 -9.03 -9.46
C ASN A 214 14.66 -8.73 -9.05
N LEU A 215 14.38 -8.51 -7.75
CA LEU A 215 13.03 -8.18 -7.28
C LEU A 215 12.50 -6.89 -7.89
N ALA A 216 13.38 -5.93 -8.21
CA ALA A 216 13.01 -4.71 -8.89
C ALA A 216 12.45 -4.97 -10.30
N TYR A 217 12.78 -6.13 -10.88
CA TYR A 217 12.40 -6.57 -12.23
C TYR A 217 11.42 -7.75 -12.24
N THR A 218 10.86 -8.14 -11.09
CA THR A 218 9.85 -9.20 -11.01
C THR A 218 8.46 -8.62 -11.22
N MET A 219 7.75 -9.09 -12.25
CA MET A 219 6.36 -8.68 -12.51
C MET A 219 5.36 -9.47 -11.68
N ASN A 220 4.27 -8.82 -11.26
CA ASN A 220 3.10 -9.51 -10.71
C ASN A 220 2.15 -10.02 -11.81
N ASN A 221 1.03 -10.64 -11.44
CA ASN A 221 0.07 -11.22 -12.38
C ASN A 221 -0.63 -10.17 -13.26
N HIS A 222 -0.52 -8.88 -12.94
CA HIS A 222 -0.99 -7.76 -13.74
C HIS A 222 0.08 -7.22 -14.69
N SER A 223 1.23 -7.90 -14.82
CA SER A 223 2.40 -7.43 -15.58
C SER A 223 2.99 -6.13 -15.04
N HIS A 224 2.78 -5.83 -13.75
CA HIS A 224 3.36 -4.64 -13.12
C HIS A 224 4.68 -4.99 -12.42
N TYR A 225 5.73 -4.28 -12.81
CA TYR A 225 6.96 -4.15 -12.02
C TYR A 225 6.67 -3.34 -10.75
N PRO A 226 7.52 -3.44 -9.71
CA PRO A 226 7.39 -2.63 -8.50
C PRO A 226 7.31 -1.12 -8.76
N ILE A 227 7.97 -0.61 -9.81
CA ILE A 227 7.85 0.80 -10.20
C ILE A 227 6.43 1.16 -10.63
N HIS A 228 5.75 0.31 -11.42
CA HIS A 228 4.35 0.51 -11.79
C HIS A 228 3.43 0.46 -10.57
N THR A 229 3.68 -0.46 -9.63
CA THR A 229 2.96 -0.51 -8.35
C THR A 229 3.16 0.76 -7.53
N ALA A 230 4.38 1.28 -7.43
CA ALA A 230 4.67 2.53 -6.72
C ALA A 230 3.91 3.72 -7.34
N LEU A 231 3.84 3.79 -8.67
CA LEU A 231 3.15 4.84 -9.40
C LEU A 231 1.63 4.76 -9.20
N LEU A 232 1.04 3.57 -9.31
CA LEU A 232 -0.40 3.36 -9.07
C LEU A 232 -0.83 3.74 -7.64
N ASN A 233 0.06 3.58 -6.66
CA ASN A 233 -0.20 3.92 -5.26
C ASN A 233 0.35 5.30 -4.86
N ASN A 234 0.81 6.10 -5.83
CA ASN A 234 1.42 7.42 -5.61
C ASN A 234 2.53 7.42 -4.54
N SER A 235 3.28 6.33 -4.42
CA SER A 235 4.36 6.18 -3.45
C SER A 235 5.64 6.83 -3.97
N ILE A 236 5.70 8.16 -3.91
CA ILE A 236 6.76 9.00 -4.50
C ILE A 236 8.16 8.59 -3.99
N HIS A 237 8.30 8.27 -2.70
CA HIS A 237 9.58 7.87 -2.13
C HIS A 237 10.05 6.53 -2.70
N CYS A 238 9.17 5.54 -2.80
CA CYS A 238 9.45 4.26 -3.45
C CYS A 238 9.83 4.45 -4.93
N ALA A 239 9.04 5.20 -5.68
CA ALA A 239 9.33 5.49 -7.09
C ALA A 239 10.69 6.19 -7.24
N GLY A 240 11.01 7.15 -6.37
CA GLY A 240 12.26 7.89 -6.42
C GLY A 240 13.50 7.05 -6.10
N ILE A 241 13.37 5.97 -5.34
CA ILE A 241 14.45 5.00 -5.14
C ILE A 241 14.59 4.10 -6.37
N LEU A 242 13.47 3.55 -6.87
CA LEU A 242 13.46 2.62 -8.00
C LEU A 242 13.95 3.26 -9.31
N LEU A 243 13.58 4.52 -9.56
CA LEU A 243 13.98 5.28 -10.77
C LEU A 243 15.46 5.73 -10.76
N ARG A 244 16.23 5.44 -9.70
CA ARG A 244 17.69 5.65 -9.71
C ARG A 244 18.38 4.69 -10.69
N ASP A 245 17.77 3.53 -10.92
CA ASP A 245 18.21 2.61 -11.94
C ASP A 245 17.69 3.06 -13.31
N LYS A 246 18.63 3.29 -14.24
CA LYS A 246 18.35 3.77 -15.59
C LYS A 246 17.62 2.73 -16.43
N GLU A 247 17.72 1.45 -16.13
CA GLU A 247 16.98 0.42 -16.86
C GLU A 247 15.50 0.42 -16.43
N MET A 248 15.22 0.71 -15.14
CA MET A 248 13.88 0.79 -14.58
C MET A 248 12.99 1.83 -15.25
N VAL A 249 13.57 2.93 -15.76
CA VAL A 249 12.79 4.02 -16.36
C VAL A 249 12.14 3.62 -17.70
N GLN A 250 12.54 2.48 -18.28
CA GLN A 250 12.08 1.98 -19.57
C GLN A 250 11.37 0.62 -19.49
N VAL A 251 11.19 0.05 -18.29
CA VAL A 251 10.44 -1.22 -18.18
C VAL A 251 8.99 -0.99 -18.58
N ALA A 252 8.44 -1.89 -19.38
CA ALA A 252 7.09 -1.77 -19.90
C ALA A 252 6.20 -2.90 -19.37
N ASP A 253 4.98 -2.58 -18.97
CA ASP A 253 3.95 -3.57 -18.66
C ASP A 253 3.49 -4.33 -19.94
N SER A 254 2.49 -5.21 -19.81
CA SER A 254 1.92 -5.94 -20.96
C SER A 254 1.18 -5.06 -21.97
N LYS A 255 0.91 -3.79 -21.62
CA LYS A 255 0.36 -2.77 -22.51
C LYS A 255 1.44 -1.87 -23.10
N GLY A 256 2.72 -2.18 -22.92
CA GLY A 256 3.81 -1.33 -23.42
C GLY A 256 4.00 -0.03 -22.63
N ARG A 257 3.35 0.11 -21.48
CA ARG A 257 3.38 1.33 -20.68
C ARG A 257 4.60 1.33 -19.78
N VAL A 258 5.48 2.29 -20.03
CA VAL A 258 6.61 2.65 -19.15
C VAL A 258 6.19 3.55 -17.98
N PRO A 259 7.01 3.73 -16.93
CA PRO A 259 6.71 4.59 -15.77
C PRO A 259 6.09 5.95 -16.11
N LEU A 260 6.59 6.63 -17.16
CA LEU A 260 6.10 7.95 -17.55
C LEU A 260 4.61 7.94 -17.97
N HIS A 261 4.10 6.86 -18.55
CA HIS A 261 2.67 6.71 -18.89
C HIS A 261 1.79 6.69 -17.64
N TYR A 262 2.22 5.98 -16.59
CA TYR A 262 1.49 5.91 -15.33
C TYR A 262 1.51 7.26 -14.61
N ALA A 263 2.68 7.88 -14.51
CA ALA A 263 2.82 9.19 -13.90
C ALA A 263 1.91 10.23 -14.55
N ALA A 264 1.86 10.25 -15.89
CA ALA A 264 1.04 11.18 -16.64
C ALA A 264 -0.47 10.91 -16.46
N ARG A 265 -0.88 9.65 -16.31
CA ARG A 265 -2.30 9.28 -16.18
C ARG A 265 -2.83 9.36 -14.74
N TYR A 266 -2.02 9.06 -13.74
CA TYR A 266 -2.54 8.78 -12.38
C TYR A 266 -1.99 9.70 -11.29
N ASN A 267 -0.91 10.44 -11.54
CA ASN A 267 -0.19 11.14 -10.47
C ASN A 267 -0.13 12.65 -10.67
N GLY A 268 0.19 13.37 -9.59
CA GLY A 268 0.34 14.83 -9.59
C GLY A 268 1.75 15.30 -9.97
N VAL A 269 1.94 16.62 -9.87
CA VAL A 269 3.14 17.38 -10.28
C VAL A 269 4.46 16.74 -9.81
N ASP A 270 4.55 16.33 -8.55
CA ASP A 270 5.82 15.83 -7.98
C ASP A 270 6.24 14.50 -8.60
N MET A 271 5.29 13.58 -8.81
CA MET A 271 5.59 12.27 -9.40
C MET A 271 5.89 12.39 -10.89
N ILE A 272 5.17 13.24 -11.63
CA ILE A 272 5.47 13.46 -13.05
C ILE A 272 6.83 14.14 -13.22
N ALA A 273 7.18 15.12 -12.38
CA ALA A 273 8.49 15.76 -12.39
C ALA A 273 9.61 14.75 -12.09
N LEU A 274 9.41 13.87 -11.10
CA LEU A 274 10.34 12.78 -10.78
C LEU A 274 10.55 11.84 -11.98
N CYS A 275 9.48 11.38 -12.62
CA CYS A 275 9.58 10.50 -13.78
C CYS A 275 10.24 11.19 -14.97
N LEU A 276 9.88 12.45 -15.27
CA LEU A 276 10.49 13.23 -16.36
C LEU A 276 11.97 13.52 -16.13
N ALA A 277 12.40 13.68 -14.88
CA ALA A 277 13.82 13.85 -14.56
C ALA A 277 14.63 12.58 -14.83
N ALA A 278 14.01 11.40 -14.66
CA ALA A 278 14.65 10.11 -14.88
C ALA A 278 14.55 9.62 -16.34
N SER A 279 13.49 10.01 -17.07
CA SER A 279 13.22 9.55 -18.42
C SER A 279 14.09 10.24 -19.48
N PRO A 280 14.76 9.47 -20.37
CA PRO A 280 15.49 10.03 -21.52
C PRO A 280 14.56 10.44 -22.68
N ASP A 281 13.39 9.84 -22.78
CA ASP A 281 12.38 10.08 -23.83
C ASP A 281 11.08 10.59 -23.18
N SER A 282 10.48 11.61 -23.80
CA SER A 282 9.21 12.21 -23.36
C SER A 282 8.00 11.68 -24.12
N ASP A 283 8.21 11.00 -25.25
CA ASP A 283 7.15 10.47 -26.11
C ASP A 283 7.24 8.94 -26.33
N PRO A 284 7.51 8.10 -25.30
CA PRO A 284 7.38 6.66 -25.48
C PRO A 284 5.93 6.33 -25.86
N VAL A 285 5.72 5.27 -26.63
CA VAL A 285 4.39 4.84 -27.06
C VAL A 285 4.03 3.48 -26.46
N ASP A 286 2.80 3.36 -25.97
CA ASP A 286 2.24 2.10 -25.52
C ASP A 286 1.74 1.25 -26.72
N VAL A 287 1.18 0.06 -26.48
CA VAL A 287 0.72 -0.83 -27.57
C VAL A 287 -0.43 -0.26 -28.40
N GLU A 288 -1.16 0.73 -27.88
CA GLU A 288 -2.19 1.48 -28.62
C GLU A 288 -1.58 2.65 -29.41
N GLY A 289 -0.27 2.89 -29.30
CA GLY A 289 0.41 4.04 -29.88
C GLY A 289 0.25 5.30 -29.03
N LYS A 290 -0.28 5.22 -27.81
CA LYS A 290 -0.52 6.39 -26.97
C LYS A 290 0.74 6.82 -26.26
N THR A 291 0.99 8.13 -26.25
CA THR A 291 2.07 8.75 -25.46
C THR A 291 1.61 9.11 -24.05
N PRO A 292 2.53 9.40 -23.11
CA PRO A 292 2.16 9.95 -21.80
C PRO A 292 1.31 11.22 -21.91
N PHE A 293 1.59 12.10 -22.89
CA PHE A 293 0.81 13.32 -23.11
C PHE A 293 -0.64 13.02 -23.51
N MET A 294 -0.85 12.01 -24.36
CA MET A 294 -2.18 11.55 -24.72
C MET A 294 -2.95 10.98 -23.52
N LEU A 295 -2.30 10.16 -22.70
CA LEU A 295 -2.94 9.59 -21.51
C LEU A 295 -3.28 10.68 -20.48
N ALA A 296 -2.44 11.69 -20.31
CA ALA A 296 -2.73 12.84 -19.46
C ALA A 296 -3.94 13.63 -19.97
N ALA A 297 -4.02 13.88 -21.28
CA ALA A 297 -5.16 14.56 -21.90
C ALA A 297 -6.46 13.74 -21.81
N GLU A 298 -6.37 12.41 -21.94
CA GLU A 298 -7.50 11.48 -21.81
C GLU A 298 -8.16 11.56 -20.42
N VAL A 299 -7.43 11.89 -19.36
CA VAL A 299 -7.96 11.99 -17.98
C VAL A 299 -7.98 13.41 -17.41
N GLY A 300 -7.66 14.43 -18.21
CA GLY A 300 -7.66 15.81 -17.75
C GLY A 300 -6.50 16.23 -16.84
N ASN A 301 -5.39 15.49 -16.82
CA ASN A 301 -4.22 15.81 -16.00
C ASN A 301 -3.39 16.95 -16.61
N LEU A 302 -3.85 18.19 -16.41
CA LEU A 302 -3.23 19.39 -16.98
C LEU A 302 -1.80 19.61 -16.50
N ASP A 303 -1.51 19.26 -15.25
CA ASP A 303 -0.17 19.38 -14.67
C ASP A 303 0.83 18.49 -15.41
N ALA A 304 0.45 17.23 -15.69
CA ALA A 304 1.27 16.34 -16.48
C ALA A 304 1.40 16.83 -17.93
N MET A 305 0.31 17.31 -18.55
CA MET A 305 0.35 17.86 -19.91
C MET A 305 1.33 19.03 -20.02
N GLN A 306 1.28 19.98 -19.07
CA GLN A 306 2.20 21.12 -19.02
C GLN A 306 3.65 20.65 -18.83
N ALA A 307 3.90 19.80 -17.83
CA ALA A 307 5.25 19.31 -17.53
C ALA A 307 5.87 18.54 -18.71
N LEU A 308 5.07 17.75 -19.43
CA LEU A 308 5.50 17.04 -20.63
C LEU A 308 5.86 18.01 -21.77
N LEU A 309 5.05 19.04 -22.03
CA LEU A 309 5.39 20.07 -23.04
C LEU A 309 6.65 20.83 -22.69
N ASP A 310 6.81 21.22 -21.42
CA ASP A 310 8.02 21.92 -20.95
C ASP A 310 9.28 21.07 -21.14
N ARG A 311 9.11 19.74 -21.17
CA ARG A 311 10.18 18.78 -21.46
C ARG A 311 10.35 18.43 -22.94
N GLY A 312 9.53 19.03 -23.82
CA GLY A 312 9.62 18.88 -25.26
C GLY A 312 8.79 17.76 -25.86
N ALA A 313 7.82 17.20 -25.11
CA ALA A 313 6.90 16.20 -25.64
C ALA A 313 6.10 16.74 -26.84
N ASN A 314 5.85 15.87 -27.82
CA ASN A 314 5.14 16.24 -29.03
C ASN A 314 3.62 16.00 -28.91
N ALA A 315 2.88 17.06 -28.58
CA ALA A 315 1.42 17.04 -28.50
C ALA A 315 0.68 16.74 -29.83
N GLN A 316 1.39 16.72 -30.96
CA GLN A 316 0.80 16.51 -32.30
C GLN A 316 0.82 15.05 -32.74
N LEU A 317 1.39 14.15 -31.94
CA LEU A 317 1.41 12.72 -32.26
C LEU A 317 -0.03 12.18 -32.29
N THR A 318 -0.20 11.03 -32.94
CA THR A 318 -1.45 10.27 -33.01
C THR A 318 -1.23 8.86 -32.53
N ASP A 319 -2.25 8.27 -31.90
CA ASP A 319 -2.25 6.86 -31.57
C ASP A 319 -2.40 5.98 -32.83
N ASN A 320 -2.45 4.66 -32.66
CA ASN A 320 -2.57 3.70 -33.77
C ASN A 320 -3.90 3.83 -34.55
N GLN A 321 -4.90 4.52 -33.99
CA GLN A 321 -6.16 4.83 -34.65
C GLN A 321 -6.17 6.22 -35.28
N GLY A 322 -5.04 6.94 -35.29
CA GLY A 322 -4.96 8.30 -35.80
C GLY A 322 -5.56 9.33 -34.86
N LYS A 323 -5.90 8.98 -33.61
CA LYS A 323 -6.47 9.92 -32.64
C LYS A 323 -5.37 10.77 -32.04
N THR A 324 -5.58 12.09 -32.06
CA THR A 324 -4.75 13.07 -31.32
C THR A 324 -5.19 13.15 -29.86
N ALA A 325 -4.40 13.83 -29.02
CA ALA A 325 -4.79 14.14 -27.63
C ALA A 325 -6.15 14.87 -27.54
N LEU A 326 -6.53 15.68 -28.53
CA LEU A 326 -7.81 16.37 -28.58
C LEU A 326 -8.98 15.42 -28.82
N HIS A 327 -8.79 14.39 -29.65
CA HIS A 327 -9.80 13.34 -29.85
C HIS A 327 -10.05 12.59 -28.55
N LEU A 328 -8.98 12.17 -27.87
CA LEU A 328 -9.06 11.41 -26.62
C LEU A 328 -9.72 12.24 -25.50
N ALA A 329 -9.35 13.51 -25.35
CA ALA A 329 -9.97 14.42 -24.39
C ALA A 329 -11.46 14.66 -24.68
N ALA A 330 -11.84 14.82 -25.95
CA ALA A 330 -13.23 14.97 -26.35
C ALA A 330 -14.05 13.69 -26.10
N GLU A 331 -13.47 12.52 -26.37
CA GLU A 331 -14.09 11.20 -26.15
C GLU A 331 -14.37 10.94 -24.67
N GLN A 332 -13.46 11.33 -23.79
CA GLN A 332 -13.61 11.22 -22.33
C GLN A 332 -14.33 12.40 -21.69
N MET A 333 -14.84 13.34 -22.51
CA MET A 333 -15.57 14.53 -22.04
C MET A 333 -14.75 15.44 -21.11
N GLU A 334 -13.41 15.42 -21.24
CA GLU A 334 -12.48 16.19 -20.41
C GLU A 334 -12.39 17.65 -20.86
N MET A 335 -13.39 18.44 -20.47
CA MET A 335 -13.55 19.85 -20.86
C MET A 335 -12.29 20.69 -20.58
N SER A 336 -11.64 20.46 -19.44
CA SER A 336 -10.44 21.20 -19.03
C SER A 336 -9.27 20.89 -19.97
N ALA A 337 -9.04 19.62 -20.32
CA ALA A 337 -8.03 19.23 -21.29
C ALA A 337 -8.31 19.82 -22.67
N VAL A 338 -9.55 19.74 -23.16
CA VAL A 338 -9.93 20.33 -24.46
C VAL A 338 -9.63 21.84 -24.48
N ARG A 339 -10.05 22.59 -23.47
CA ARG A 339 -9.74 24.03 -23.38
C ARG A 339 -8.25 24.29 -23.37
N TRP A 340 -7.52 23.51 -22.59
CA TRP A 340 -6.08 23.67 -22.44
C TRP A 340 -5.34 23.37 -23.74
N LEU A 341 -5.66 22.26 -24.42
CA LEU A 341 -5.06 21.87 -25.70
C LEU A 341 -5.26 22.97 -26.76
N LEU A 342 -6.47 23.48 -26.90
CA LEU A 342 -6.80 24.53 -27.86
C LEU A 342 -6.16 25.89 -27.53
N ALA A 343 -5.64 26.08 -26.32
CA ALA A 343 -5.02 27.33 -25.88
C ALA A 343 -3.48 27.27 -25.86
N HIS A 344 -2.89 26.11 -25.56
CA HIS A 344 -1.45 25.97 -25.30
C HIS A 344 -0.71 25.12 -26.34
N THR A 345 -1.43 24.52 -27.29
CA THR A 345 -0.83 23.71 -28.36
C THR A 345 -1.21 24.23 -29.74
N LYS A 346 -0.53 23.72 -30.77
CA LYS A 346 -0.87 23.97 -32.17
C LYS A 346 -1.69 22.83 -32.77
N ILE A 347 -2.44 22.09 -31.94
CA ILE A 347 -3.20 20.93 -32.38
C ILE A 347 -4.24 21.32 -33.43
N ASP A 348 -4.32 20.54 -34.51
CA ASP A 348 -5.33 20.78 -35.55
C ASP A 348 -6.70 20.36 -35.03
N VAL A 349 -7.58 21.34 -34.82
CA VAL A 349 -8.96 21.15 -34.35
C VAL A 349 -9.79 20.32 -35.34
N ASN A 350 -9.39 20.28 -36.62
CA ASN A 350 -10.06 19.56 -37.69
C ASN A 350 -9.34 18.27 -38.11
N ALA A 351 -8.30 17.86 -37.37
CA ALA A 351 -7.67 16.56 -37.61
C ALA A 351 -8.73 15.45 -37.57
N SER A 352 -8.62 14.50 -38.49
CA SER A 352 -9.50 13.33 -38.56
C SER A 352 -8.72 12.07 -38.23
N ASP A 353 -9.30 11.22 -37.40
CA ASP A 353 -8.76 9.89 -37.11
C ASP A 353 -8.94 8.91 -38.30
N ASN A 354 -8.51 7.66 -38.14
CA ASN A 354 -8.62 6.62 -39.18
C ASN A 354 -10.07 6.26 -39.54
N HIS A 355 -11.05 6.69 -38.75
CA HIS A 355 -12.48 6.54 -38.99
C HIS A 355 -13.13 7.82 -39.53
N GLN A 356 -12.32 8.81 -39.94
CA GLN A 356 -12.75 10.12 -40.41
C GLN A 356 -13.52 10.92 -39.34
N GLN A 357 -13.33 10.60 -38.05
CA GLN A 357 -13.93 11.33 -36.95
C GLN A 357 -13.02 12.48 -36.55
N THR A 358 -13.59 13.67 -36.41
CA THR A 358 -12.94 14.81 -35.75
C THR A 358 -13.32 14.84 -34.28
N ALA A 359 -12.58 15.58 -33.45
CA ALA A 359 -12.94 15.80 -32.05
C ALA A 359 -14.38 16.35 -31.88
N LEU A 360 -14.84 17.20 -32.82
CA LEU A 360 -16.22 17.72 -32.82
C LEU A 360 -17.24 16.60 -33.06
N SER A 361 -17.01 15.76 -34.06
CA SER A 361 -17.93 14.65 -34.34
C SER A 361 -18.02 13.65 -33.18
N ILE A 362 -16.91 13.46 -32.45
CA ILE A 362 -16.87 12.63 -31.24
C ILE A 362 -17.70 13.27 -30.13
N SER A 363 -17.52 14.58 -29.85
CA SER A 363 -18.27 15.27 -28.79
C SER A 363 -19.76 15.38 -29.09
N GLU A 364 -20.15 15.57 -30.35
CA GLU A 364 -21.56 15.56 -30.78
C GLU A 364 -22.19 14.17 -30.57
N ARG A 365 -21.49 13.09 -30.95
CA ARG A 365 -21.97 11.71 -30.73
C ARG A 365 -22.10 11.38 -29.25
N ALA A 366 -21.21 11.92 -28.42
CA ALA A 366 -21.27 11.76 -26.96
C ALA A 366 -22.33 12.65 -26.29
N GLY A 367 -22.98 13.57 -27.03
CA GLY A 367 -23.97 14.51 -26.49
C GLY A 367 -23.35 15.59 -25.60
N ASN A 368 -22.08 15.94 -25.80
CA ASN A 368 -21.39 16.96 -25.01
C ASN A 368 -21.42 18.32 -25.71
N ASP A 369 -22.56 19.01 -25.61
CA ASP A 369 -22.79 20.31 -26.26
C ASP A 369 -21.74 21.36 -25.89
N LYS A 370 -21.24 21.35 -24.64
CA LYS A 370 -20.23 22.33 -24.20
C LYS A 370 -18.89 22.17 -24.90
N ILE A 371 -18.45 20.92 -25.11
CA ILE A 371 -17.22 20.65 -25.88
C ILE A 371 -17.46 20.97 -27.35
N SER A 372 -18.60 20.58 -27.91
CA SER A 372 -18.95 20.86 -29.31
C SER A 372 -18.99 22.37 -29.60
N GLU A 373 -19.65 23.15 -28.75
CA GLU A 373 -19.70 24.62 -28.84
C GLU A 373 -18.30 25.24 -28.75
N LEU A 374 -17.45 24.74 -27.83
CA LEU A 374 -16.07 25.23 -27.72
C LEU A 374 -15.27 24.93 -29.00
N LEU A 375 -15.38 23.72 -29.53
CA LEU A 375 -14.68 23.31 -30.75
C LEU A 375 -15.13 24.14 -31.95
N LEU A 376 -16.44 24.34 -32.13
CA LEU A 376 -17.01 25.23 -33.15
C LEU A 376 -16.50 26.67 -32.99
N GLY A 377 -16.50 27.19 -31.76
CA GLY A 377 -15.95 28.51 -31.45
C GLY A 377 -14.44 28.65 -31.67
N ARG A 378 -13.72 27.53 -31.83
CA ARG A 378 -12.28 27.47 -32.16
C ARG A 378 -12.01 27.00 -33.60
N GLY A 379 -13.03 27.03 -34.46
CA GLY A 379 -12.87 26.78 -35.90
C GLY A 379 -13.02 25.31 -36.33
N ALA A 380 -13.62 24.46 -35.49
CA ALA A 380 -14.04 23.13 -35.92
C ALA A 380 -15.13 23.23 -37.00
N LEU A 381 -14.98 22.45 -38.07
CA LEU A 381 -15.93 22.39 -39.16
C LEU A 381 -17.05 21.40 -38.82
N SER A 382 -18.30 21.87 -38.80
CA SER A 382 -19.44 20.98 -38.66
C SER A 382 -19.58 20.13 -39.93
N SER A 383 -19.91 18.85 -39.76
CA SER A 383 -20.22 17.94 -40.87
C SER A 383 -21.40 18.42 -41.74
N VAL A 384 -22.21 19.38 -41.23
CA VAL A 384 -23.29 20.05 -41.96
C VAL A 384 -22.76 21.06 -42.99
N THR A 385 -21.58 21.66 -42.77
CA THR A 385 -21.03 22.73 -43.62
C THR A 385 -20.31 22.19 -44.88
N LEU A 386 -20.02 20.89 -44.94
CA LEU A 386 -19.33 20.24 -46.07
C LEU A 386 -20.26 19.75 -47.21
N ARG A 387 -21.57 20.06 -47.15
CA ARG A 387 -22.57 19.66 -48.16
C ARG A 387 -22.98 20.78 -49.15
N HIS A 388 -22.18 21.83 -49.30
CA HIS A 388 -22.44 22.92 -50.25
C HIS A 388 -21.49 22.94 -51.44
#